data_AF-A0A383BS93-F1
#
_entry.id   AF-A0A383BS93-F1
#
_cell.length_a   1.000
_cell.length_b   1.000
_cell.length_c   1.000
_cell.angle_alpha   90.00
_cell.angle_beta   90.00
_cell.angle_gamma   90.00
#
_symmetry.space_group_name_H-M   'P 1'
#
loop_
_entity.id
_entity.type
_entity.pdbx_description
1 polymer ?
#
loop_
_entity_poly.entity_id
_entity_poly.type
_entity_poly.pdbx_seq_one_letter_code
_entity_poly.pdbx_strand_id
1 'polypeptide(L)'
;MKLDLRHWLEQIDSLGKLRIVKGVDWDQEIGAIADLNSKKHRYTLLFDEIKGSPRGFRLLTGVLVGCSRFALALGESAQLTELELVGLLKDRLTSEKANPEDCSPKLVDTAPLFENVMKGDDLDLLKFPAPKWFEDDGGRYLGTGDAVITRDPDSGWVNVG
;
A
#
# COMPACT_ATOMS: atom_id res chain seq x y z
N MET A 1 -17.30 -7.89 3.51
CA MET A 1 -16.38 -7.37 2.48
C MET A 1 -14.97 -7.82 2.84
N LYS A 2 -14.19 -8.30 1.89
CA LYS A 2 -12.80 -8.73 2.11
C LYS A 2 -11.90 -7.51 1.92
N LEU A 3 -11.29 -7.01 2.99
CA LEU A 3 -10.44 -5.82 2.96
C LEU A 3 -8.97 -6.25 3.07
N ASP A 4 -8.38 -6.64 1.94
CA ASP A 4 -6.94 -6.88 1.84
C ASP A 4 -6.40 -6.41 0.50
N LEU A 5 -5.07 -6.18 0.44
CA LEU A 5 -4.41 -5.63 -0.73
C LEU A 5 -4.54 -6.53 -1.98
N ARG A 6 -4.56 -7.86 -1.82
CA ARG A 6 -4.66 -8.78 -2.96
C ARG A 6 -6.04 -8.70 -3.58
N HIS A 7 -7.10 -8.68 -2.75
CA HIS A 7 -8.45 -8.47 -3.24
C HIS A 7 -8.63 -7.09 -3.88
N TRP A 8 -8.08 -6.05 -3.25
CA TRP A 8 -8.11 -4.70 -3.82
C TRP A 8 -7.45 -4.64 -5.20
N LEU A 9 -6.31 -5.33 -5.40
CA LEU A 9 -5.65 -5.43 -6.71
C LEU A 9 -6.55 -6.09 -7.78
N GLU A 10 -7.31 -7.13 -7.44
CA GLU A 10 -8.29 -7.74 -8.35
C GLU A 10 -9.36 -6.72 -8.79
N GLN A 11 -9.83 -5.90 -7.85
CA GLN A 11 -10.79 -4.83 -8.15
C GLN A 11 -10.16 -3.78 -9.08
N ILE A 12 -8.93 -3.35 -8.83
CA ILE A 12 -8.23 -2.39 -9.70
C ILE A 12 -7.99 -2.96 -11.11
N ASP A 13 -7.68 -4.25 -11.22
CA ASP A 13 -7.50 -4.92 -12.49
C ASP A 13 -8.81 -4.98 -13.28
N SER A 14 -9.93 -5.27 -12.61
CA SER A 14 -11.26 -5.23 -13.23
C SER A 14 -11.67 -3.85 -13.76
N LEU A 15 -11.11 -2.78 -13.19
CA LEU A 15 -11.29 -1.41 -13.68
C LEU A 15 -10.39 -1.08 -14.88
N GLY A 16 -9.51 -2.01 -15.29
CA GLY A 16 -8.50 -1.81 -16.33
C GLY A 16 -7.41 -0.82 -15.92
N LYS A 17 -7.22 -0.61 -14.61
CA LYS A 17 -6.32 0.42 -14.04
C LYS A 17 -5.02 -0.14 -13.49
N LEU A 18 -4.88 -1.46 -13.42
CA LEU A 18 -3.63 -2.13 -13.07
C LEU A 18 -2.74 -2.28 -14.31
N ARG A 19 -1.43 -2.04 -14.16
CA ARG A 19 -0.41 -2.39 -15.17
C ARG A 19 0.71 -3.15 -14.48
N ILE A 20 1.15 -4.23 -15.10
CA ILE A 20 2.32 -4.99 -14.66
C ILE A 20 3.52 -4.52 -15.45
N VAL A 21 4.59 -4.16 -14.75
CA VAL A 21 5.87 -3.73 -15.33
C VAL A 21 6.95 -4.71 -14.88
N LYS A 22 7.78 -5.19 -15.81
CA LYS A 22 8.74 -6.26 -15.53
C LYS A 22 10.17 -5.87 -15.85
N GLY A 23 11.13 -6.44 -15.12
CA GLY A 23 12.55 -6.35 -15.48
C GLY A 23 13.17 -4.98 -15.28
N VAL A 24 12.58 -4.14 -14.42
CA VAL A 24 13.09 -2.80 -14.11
C VAL A 24 14.12 -2.83 -13.00
N ASP A 25 14.93 -1.79 -12.93
CA ASP A 25 15.91 -1.55 -11.89
C ASP A 25 15.31 -0.81 -10.68
N TRP A 26 15.76 -1.18 -9.48
CA TRP A 26 15.39 -0.49 -8.24
C TRP A 26 16.13 0.85 -8.11
N ASP A 27 17.26 1.03 -8.78
CA ASP A 27 18.02 2.28 -8.77
C ASP A 27 17.42 3.26 -9.78
N GLN A 28 16.56 4.15 -9.29
CA GLN A 28 15.95 5.29 -9.99
C GLN A 28 14.97 4.94 -11.13
N GLU A 29 15.10 3.80 -11.81
CA GLU A 29 14.22 3.42 -12.93
C GLU A 29 12.76 3.26 -12.47
N ILE A 30 12.51 2.54 -11.37
CA ILE A 30 11.17 2.45 -10.75
C ILE A 30 10.63 3.84 -10.41
N GLY A 31 11.44 4.71 -9.80
CA GLY A 31 11.04 6.05 -9.39
C GLY A 31 10.67 6.94 -10.57
N ALA A 32 11.48 6.94 -11.63
CA ALA A 32 11.20 7.67 -12.86
C ALA A 32 9.90 7.21 -13.53
N ILE A 33 9.67 5.89 -13.60
CA ILE A 33 8.43 5.32 -14.15
C ILE A 33 7.22 5.74 -13.30
N ALA A 34 7.33 5.63 -11.97
CA ALA A 34 6.26 5.99 -11.05
C ALA A 34 5.90 7.48 -11.14
N ASP A 35 6.90 8.36 -11.19
CA ASP A 35 6.72 9.80 -11.34
C ASP A 35 6.01 10.14 -12.67
N LEU A 36 6.52 9.64 -13.79
CA LEU A 36 5.92 9.84 -15.11
C LEU A 36 4.48 9.32 -15.17
N ASN A 37 4.23 8.14 -14.59
CA ASN A 37 2.89 7.56 -14.52
C ASN A 37 1.94 8.46 -13.71
N SER A 38 2.36 8.99 -12.56
CA SER A 38 1.52 9.87 -11.74
C SER A 38 1.09 11.15 -12.48
N LYS A 39 1.97 11.70 -13.33
CA LYS A 39 1.73 12.92 -14.10
C LYS A 39 0.86 12.70 -15.33
N LYS A 40 0.99 11.54 -15.99
CA LYS A 40 0.32 11.27 -17.28
C LYS A 40 -0.87 10.32 -17.17
N HIS A 41 -0.60 9.10 -16.74
CA HIS A 41 -1.54 7.99 -16.96
C HIS A 41 -2.33 7.60 -15.71
N ARG A 42 -1.75 7.79 -14.53
CA ARG A 42 -2.36 7.54 -13.22
C ARG A 42 -2.87 6.11 -13.08
N TYR A 43 -2.10 5.14 -13.59
CA TYR A 43 -2.32 3.72 -13.34
C TYR A 43 -1.80 3.30 -11.96
N THR A 44 -2.30 2.18 -11.46
CA THR A 44 -1.64 1.43 -10.39
C THR A 44 -0.62 0.51 -11.05
N LEU A 45 0.65 0.60 -10.65
CA LEU A 45 1.75 -0.15 -11.27
C LEU A 45 2.24 -1.23 -10.32
N LEU A 46 2.20 -2.49 -10.78
CA LEU A 46 2.79 -3.62 -10.09
C LEU A 46 4.09 -4.00 -10.80
N PHE A 47 5.22 -3.69 -10.17
CA PHE A 47 6.54 -4.06 -10.63
C PHE A 47 6.87 -5.48 -10.19
N ASP A 48 7.34 -6.30 -11.12
CA ASP A 48 7.72 -7.69 -10.92
C ASP A 48 9.06 -7.99 -11.61
N GLU A 49 9.71 -9.08 -11.24
CA GLU A 49 11.00 -9.49 -11.80
C GLU A 49 12.04 -8.34 -11.76
N ILE A 50 12.07 -7.60 -10.64
CA ILE A 50 12.93 -6.42 -10.43
C ILE A 50 14.39 -6.88 -10.36
N LYS A 51 15.28 -6.21 -11.11
CA LYS A 51 16.71 -6.57 -11.18
C LYS A 51 17.33 -6.58 -9.78
N GLY A 52 18.17 -7.57 -9.50
CA GLY A 52 18.82 -7.71 -8.19
C GLY A 52 17.90 -8.14 -7.04
N SER A 53 16.60 -8.30 -7.27
CA SER A 53 15.64 -8.84 -6.28
C SER A 53 15.26 -10.28 -6.62
N PRO A 54 15.03 -11.16 -5.62
CA PRO A 54 14.58 -12.52 -5.89
C PRO A 54 13.18 -12.52 -6.53
N ARG A 55 12.93 -13.52 -7.39
CA ARG A 55 11.61 -13.68 -8.02
C ARG A 55 10.51 -13.84 -6.96
N GLY A 56 9.37 -13.18 -7.19
CA GLY A 56 8.22 -13.18 -6.27
C GLY A 56 8.17 -11.96 -5.36
N PHE A 57 9.29 -11.25 -5.18
CA PHE A 57 9.30 -9.95 -4.52
C PHE A 57 8.88 -8.87 -5.52
N ARG A 58 7.73 -8.25 -5.25
CA ARG A 58 7.08 -7.28 -6.13
C ARG A 58 6.92 -5.96 -5.40
N LEU A 59 6.82 -4.87 -6.17
CA LEU A 59 6.62 -3.53 -5.65
C LEU A 59 5.38 -2.90 -6.29
N LEU A 60 4.56 -2.22 -5.49
CA LEU A 60 3.32 -1.60 -5.94
C LEU A 60 3.42 -0.08 -5.80
N THR A 61 3.07 0.67 -6.84
CA THR A 61 2.91 2.13 -6.79
C THR A 61 1.57 2.57 -7.35
N GLY A 62 1.21 3.83 -7.10
CA GLY A 62 -0.05 4.39 -7.61
C GLY A 62 -1.29 3.83 -6.90
N VAL A 63 -1.15 3.42 -5.62
CA VAL A 63 -2.21 2.76 -4.84
C VAL A 63 -3.41 3.69 -4.64
N LEU A 64 -3.18 4.96 -4.28
CA LEU A 64 -4.25 5.93 -3.98
C LEU A 64 -4.41 7.01 -5.06
N VAL A 65 -3.99 6.72 -6.30
CA VAL A 65 -4.04 7.70 -7.38
C VAL A 65 -5.41 7.68 -8.04
N GLY A 66 -6.25 8.65 -7.66
CA GLY A 66 -7.57 8.94 -8.24
C GLY A 66 -8.75 8.39 -7.43
N CYS A 67 -9.92 9.03 -7.59
CA CYS A 67 -11.11 8.79 -6.78
C CYS A 67 -11.50 7.31 -6.64
N SER A 68 -11.55 6.57 -7.74
CA SER A 68 -11.95 5.14 -7.72
C SER A 68 -11.00 4.24 -6.93
N ARG A 69 -9.68 4.49 -6.99
CA ARG A 69 -8.69 3.73 -6.19
C ARG A 69 -8.85 4.01 -4.71
N PHE A 70 -9.04 5.29 -4.37
CA PHE A 70 -9.22 5.75 -3.00
C PHE A 70 -10.52 5.22 -2.40
N ALA A 71 -11.64 5.31 -3.13
CA ALA A 71 -12.92 4.78 -2.70
C ALA A 71 -12.85 3.27 -2.41
N LEU A 72 -12.25 2.49 -3.31
CA LEU A 72 -12.06 1.05 -3.09
C LEU A 72 -11.18 0.76 -1.87
N ALA A 73 -10.14 1.55 -1.61
CA ALA A 73 -9.31 1.39 -0.42
C ALA A 73 -10.08 1.66 0.90
N LEU A 74 -11.13 2.48 0.85
CA LEU A 74 -12.04 2.72 1.97
C LEU A 74 -13.17 1.68 2.10
N GLY A 75 -13.18 0.66 1.24
CA GLY A 75 -14.26 -0.32 1.15
C GLY A 75 -15.53 0.24 0.48
N GLU A 76 -15.41 1.29 -0.34
CA GLU A 76 -16.52 1.96 -1.00
C GLU A 76 -16.58 1.66 -2.50
N SER A 77 -17.70 2.07 -3.12
CA SER A 77 -17.92 1.96 -4.55
C SER A 77 -16.89 2.75 -5.36
N ALA A 78 -16.32 2.11 -6.40
CA ALA A 78 -15.41 2.77 -7.34
C ALA A 78 -16.11 3.83 -8.22
N GLN A 79 -17.45 3.90 -8.19
CA GLN A 79 -18.25 4.81 -9.00
C GLN A 79 -18.50 6.16 -8.31
N LEU A 80 -18.07 6.33 -7.05
CA LEU A 80 -18.19 7.60 -6.34
C LEU A 80 -17.48 8.72 -7.08
N THR A 81 -18.15 9.86 -7.14
CA THR A 81 -17.55 11.14 -7.54
C THR A 81 -16.64 11.66 -6.42
N GLU A 82 -15.75 12.59 -6.77
CA GLU A 82 -14.84 13.21 -5.80
C GLU A 82 -15.60 13.93 -4.67
N LEU A 83 -16.70 14.60 -5.01
CA LEU A 83 -17.51 15.31 -4.01
C LEU A 83 -18.23 14.35 -3.06
N GLU A 84 -18.78 13.25 -3.58
CA GLU A 84 -19.39 12.20 -2.74
C GLU A 84 -18.37 11.56 -1.82
N LEU A 85 -17.17 11.26 -2.34
CA LEU A 85 -16.08 10.69 -1.54
C LEU A 85 -15.64 11.64 -0.42
N VAL A 86 -15.52 12.94 -0.70
CA VAL A 86 -15.20 13.96 0.31
C VAL A 86 -16.31 14.07 1.35
N GLY A 87 -17.58 14.08 0.92
CA GLY A 87 -18.73 14.07 1.84
C GLY A 87 -18.72 12.85 2.76
N LEU A 88 -18.49 11.67 2.20
CA LEU A 88 -18.39 10.41 2.93
C LEU A 88 -17.25 10.42 3.95
N LEU A 89 -16.07 10.92 3.57
CA LEU A 89 -14.93 11.05 4.47
C LEU A 89 -15.23 12.03 5.61
N LYS A 90 -15.83 13.19 5.30
CA LYS A 90 -16.24 14.16 6.30
C LYS A 90 -17.21 13.52 7.30
N ASP A 91 -18.25 12.86 6.81
CA ASP A 91 -19.25 12.22 7.65
C ASP A 91 -18.64 11.13 8.54
N ARG A 92 -17.73 10.30 8.02
CA ARG A 92 -17.01 9.29 8.81
C ARG A 92 -16.13 9.93 9.91
N LEU A 93 -15.46 11.04 9.61
CA LEU A 93 -14.55 11.70 10.56
C LEU A 93 -15.28 12.54 11.62
N THR A 94 -16.44 13.10 11.30
CA THR A 94 -17.23 13.94 12.23
C THR A 94 -18.40 13.21 12.89
N SER A 95 -18.64 11.96 12.51
CA SER A 95 -19.71 11.14 13.05
C SER A 95 -19.50 10.92 14.56
N GLU A 96 -20.39 11.50 15.36
CA GLU A 96 -20.50 11.21 16.82
C GLU A 96 -20.86 9.74 17.10
N LYS A 97 -21.24 8.98 16.07
CA LYS A 97 -21.57 7.54 16.16
C LYS A 97 -20.35 6.62 16.00
N ALA A 98 -19.15 7.16 15.80
CA ALA A 98 -17.95 6.33 15.73
C ALA A 98 -17.62 5.82 17.14
N ASN A 99 -18.14 4.64 17.49
CA ASN A 99 -17.73 3.95 18.70
C ASN A 99 -16.38 3.25 18.44
N PRO A 100 -15.31 3.53 19.20
CA PRO A 100 -14.04 2.83 19.06
C PRO A 100 -14.15 1.30 19.13
N GLU A 101 -15.16 0.79 19.83
CA GLU A 101 -15.44 -0.65 19.91
C GLU A 101 -15.85 -1.25 18.55
N ASP A 102 -16.52 -0.48 17.69
CA ASP A 102 -16.92 -0.91 16.34
C ASP A 102 -15.72 -1.09 15.41
N CYS A 103 -14.59 -0.46 15.74
CA CYS A 103 -13.32 -0.56 15.02
C CYS A 103 -12.28 -1.39 15.77
N SER A 104 -12.67 -2.12 16.82
CA SER A 104 -11.73 -2.95 17.57
C SER A 104 -11.19 -4.09 16.69
N PRO A 105 -9.86 -4.33 16.69
CA PRO A 105 -9.27 -5.36 15.87
C PRO A 105 -9.74 -6.74 16.33
N LYS A 106 -9.98 -7.64 15.37
CA LYS A 106 -10.25 -9.05 15.66
C LYS A 106 -8.93 -9.79 15.80
N LEU A 107 -8.71 -10.40 16.97
CA LEU A 107 -7.57 -11.29 17.18
C LEU A 107 -7.77 -12.58 16.38
N VAL A 108 -6.74 -13.00 15.67
CA VAL A 108 -6.71 -14.22 14.85
C VAL A 108 -5.44 -15.01 15.13
N ASP A 109 -5.54 -16.33 15.10
CA ASP A 109 -4.40 -17.21 15.38
C ASP A 109 -3.41 -17.30 14.21
N THR A 110 -3.89 -17.10 12.98
CA THR A 110 -3.07 -17.13 11.76
C THR A 110 -3.60 -16.17 10.70
N ALA A 111 -2.72 -15.78 9.80
CA ALA A 111 -2.99 -14.88 8.68
C ALA A 111 -1.98 -15.14 7.54
N PRO A 112 -2.31 -14.79 6.27
CA PRO A 112 -1.37 -14.88 5.16
C PRO A 112 -0.06 -14.10 5.37
N LEU A 113 -0.06 -13.12 6.27
CA LEU A 113 1.14 -12.38 6.67
C LEU A 113 2.22 -13.31 7.28
N PHE A 114 1.82 -14.42 7.93
CA PHE A 114 2.74 -15.34 8.61
C PHE A 114 3.26 -16.47 7.72
N GLU A 115 2.94 -16.47 6.41
CA GLU A 115 3.41 -17.51 5.47
C GLU A 115 4.93 -17.54 5.31
N ASN A 116 5.62 -16.41 5.53
CA ASN A 116 7.07 -16.30 5.43
C ASN A 116 7.60 -15.55 6.66
N VAL A 117 8.54 -16.15 7.38
CA VAL A 117 9.11 -15.58 8.61
C VAL A 117 10.64 -15.64 8.52
N MET A 118 11.29 -14.48 8.70
CA MET A 118 12.76 -14.34 8.74
C MET A 118 13.15 -13.82 10.12
N LYS A 119 14.17 -14.41 10.76
CA LYS A 119 14.62 -14.04 12.12
C LYS A 119 16.13 -14.16 12.24
N GLY A 120 16.73 -13.36 13.12
CA GLY A 120 18.16 -13.43 13.42
C GLY A 120 19.00 -13.24 12.16
N ASP A 121 19.91 -14.18 11.90
CA ASP A 121 20.85 -14.12 10.78
C ASP A 121 20.19 -14.25 9.40
N ASP A 122 18.93 -14.71 9.34
CA ASP A 122 18.15 -14.77 8.09
C ASP A 122 17.58 -13.40 7.67
N LEU A 123 17.72 -12.36 8.49
CA LEU A 123 17.21 -11.02 8.21
C LEU A 123 18.08 -10.30 7.17
N ASP A 124 17.56 -10.21 5.96
CA ASP A 124 18.14 -9.41 4.89
C ASP A 124 17.09 -8.41 4.33
N LEU A 125 17.24 -7.14 4.70
CA LEU A 125 16.37 -6.06 4.21
C LEU A 125 16.63 -5.72 2.73
N LEU A 126 17.85 -5.98 2.24
CA LEU A 126 18.23 -5.67 0.85
C LEU A 126 17.67 -6.69 -0.15
N LYS A 127 17.15 -7.81 0.34
CA LYS A 127 16.38 -8.79 -0.44
C LYS A 127 15.07 -8.22 -0.99
N PHE A 128 14.49 -7.23 -0.31
CA PHE A 128 13.26 -6.58 -0.74
C PHE A 128 13.58 -5.50 -1.79
N PRO A 129 12.69 -5.26 -2.77
CA PRO A 129 12.93 -4.36 -3.88
C PRO A 129 12.74 -2.89 -3.49
N ALA A 130 13.40 -2.44 -2.42
CA ALA A 130 13.36 -1.05 -1.96
C ALA A 130 14.02 -0.14 -3.01
N PRO A 131 13.28 0.80 -3.63
CA PRO A 131 13.86 1.67 -4.64
C PRO A 131 14.73 2.75 -4.01
N LYS A 132 15.72 3.21 -4.76
CA LYS A 132 16.18 4.60 -4.66
C LYS A 132 15.29 5.41 -5.60
N TRP A 133 14.44 6.28 -5.07
CA TRP A 133 13.35 6.89 -5.85
C TRP A 133 13.85 8.01 -6.76
N PHE A 134 14.77 8.82 -6.25
CA PHE A 134 15.34 9.97 -6.96
C PHE A 134 16.86 9.98 -6.87
N GLU A 135 17.51 10.66 -7.81
CA GLU A 135 18.98 10.74 -7.91
C GLU A 135 19.64 11.25 -6.62
N ASP A 136 19.05 12.27 -6.00
CA ASP A 136 19.56 12.93 -4.79
C ASP A 136 19.15 12.25 -3.48
N ASP A 137 18.40 11.14 -3.54
CA ASP A 137 18.05 10.38 -2.35
C ASP A 137 19.31 9.84 -1.66
N GLY A 138 19.37 9.96 -0.34
CA GLY A 138 20.48 9.46 0.47
C GLY A 138 20.59 7.92 0.49
N GLY A 139 19.59 7.21 -0.04
CA GLY A 139 19.59 5.75 -0.11
C GLY A 139 18.27 5.18 -0.61
N ARG A 140 18.12 3.86 -0.41
CA ARG A 140 16.87 3.15 -0.71
C ARG A 140 15.83 3.39 0.38
N TYR A 141 14.57 3.60 0.01
CA TYR A 141 13.47 3.76 0.96
C TYR A 141 12.53 2.55 0.86
N LEU A 142 12.48 1.76 1.94
CA LEU A 142 11.65 0.55 2.02
C LEU A 142 10.18 0.89 2.34
N GLY A 143 9.95 1.84 3.23
CA GLY A 143 8.63 2.25 3.69
C GLY A 143 8.27 3.66 3.23
N THR A 144 7.52 3.77 2.13
CA THR A 144 6.97 5.05 1.61
C THR A 144 5.46 5.00 1.45
N GLY A 145 4.83 3.94 1.93
CA GLY A 145 3.42 3.60 1.71
C GLY A 145 2.97 2.52 2.69
N ASP A 146 3.59 2.53 3.87
CA ASP A 146 3.42 1.63 4.98
C ASP A 146 2.76 2.36 6.16
N ALA A 147 2.56 1.61 7.24
CA ALA A 147 2.08 2.13 8.50
C ALA A 147 2.96 1.59 9.62
N VAL A 148 3.35 2.46 10.54
CA VAL A 148 4.19 2.12 11.68
C VAL A 148 3.29 1.91 12.90
N ILE A 149 3.28 0.70 13.42
CA ILE A 149 2.49 0.34 14.60
C ILE A 149 3.38 0.47 15.84
N THR A 150 2.99 1.34 16.76
CA THR A 150 3.66 1.54 18.05
C THR A 150 2.71 1.29 19.20
N ARG A 151 3.24 0.91 20.36
CA ARG A 151 2.47 0.71 21.59
C ARG A 151 3.14 1.41 22.76
N ASP A 152 2.38 2.26 23.44
CA ASP A 152 2.82 2.90 24.67
C ASP A 152 3.00 1.84 25.78
N PRO A 153 4.17 1.79 26.45
CA PRO A 153 4.45 0.72 27.41
C PRO A 153 3.67 0.84 28.72
N ASP A 154 3.23 2.05 29.10
CA ASP A 154 2.58 2.31 30.39
C ASP A 154 1.04 2.14 30.30
N SER A 155 0.42 2.77 29.31
CA SER A 155 -1.02 2.74 29.06
C SER A 155 -1.45 1.58 28.17
N GLY A 156 -0.53 1.01 27.40
CA GLY A 156 -0.83 0.00 26.40
C GLY A 156 -1.50 0.54 25.13
N TRP A 157 -1.64 1.86 24.98
CA TRP A 157 -2.24 2.51 23.82
C TRP A 157 -1.50 2.16 22.53
N VAL A 158 -2.25 1.79 21.48
CA VAL A 158 -1.69 1.46 20.17
C VAL A 158 -1.89 2.63 19.22
N ASN A 159 -0.81 3.07 18.57
CA ASN A 159 -0.85 4.07 17.52
C ASN A 159 -0.40 3.45 16.19
N VAL A 160 -1.03 3.90 15.11
CA VAL A 160 -0.68 3.57 13.73
C VAL A 160 -0.37 4.88 13.03
N GLY A 161 0.89 5.09 12.66
CA GLY A 161 1.40 6.28 11.98
C GLY A 161 1.76 6.03 10.53
#